data_AF-A0A954P294-F1
#
_entry.id   AF-A0A954P294-F1
#
_cell.length_a   1.000
_cell.length_b   1.000
_cell.length_c   1.000
_cell.angle_alpha   90.00
_cell.angle_beta   90.00
_cell.angle_gamma   90.00
#
_symmetry.space_group_name_H-M   'P 1'
#
loop_
_entity.id
_entity.type
_entity.pdbx_description
1 polymer ?
#
loop_
_entity_poly.entity_id
_entity_poly.type
_entity_poly.pdbx_seq_one_letter_code
_entity_poly.pdbx_strand_id
1 'polypeptide(L)'
;IDRFGHVKIPAVSLVGTLDRLGWTRGTPLDAGVFHEHDKPFYGANVTAVVSYEDGVPIGYMEGWDDQRVTGCYFVRGLSGSGWDYPDSRKGLPLGTVDPVVISEVLSDLYLLASKGS
;
A
#
# COMPACT_ATOMS: atom_id res chain seq x y z
N ILE A 1 1.80 -10.56 7.93
CA ILE A 1 2.83 -10.91 6.92
C ILE A 1 4.17 -10.52 7.53
N ASP A 2 5.08 -11.47 7.79
CA ASP A 2 6.41 -11.21 8.37
C ASP A 2 7.52 -11.09 7.29
N ARG A 3 7.17 -11.46 6.04
CA ARG A 3 8.13 -11.63 4.94
C ARG A 3 8.76 -10.33 4.43
N PHE A 4 8.10 -9.20 4.63
CA PHE A 4 8.56 -7.88 4.16
C PHE A 4 8.79 -6.88 5.32
N GLY A 5 8.41 -7.26 6.54
CA GLY A 5 8.44 -6.38 7.69
C GLY A 5 9.84 -6.02 8.17
N HIS A 6 10.91 -6.67 7.68
CA HIS A 6 12.29 -6.37 8.06
C HIS A 6 13.01 -5.42 7.09
N VAL A 7 12.50 -5.25 5.86
CA VAL A 7 13.15 -4.44 4.82
C VAL A 7 12.83 -2.95 5.01
N LYS A 8 13.88 -2.11 5.02
CA LYS A 8 13.71 -0.65 4.94
C LYS A 8 13.88 -0.21 3.49
N ILE A 9 12.94 0.59 2.99
CA ILE A 9 12.88 1.02 1.60
C ILE A 9 12.91 2.54 1.57
N PRO A 10 13.82 3.17 0.82
CA PRO A 10 13.81 4.63 0.65
C PRO A 10 12.42 5.10 0.20
N ALA A 11 11.81 6.07 0.90
CA ALA A 11 10.44 6.50 0.63
C ALA A 11 10.21 6.89 -0.84
N VAL A 12 11.19 7.57 -1.45
CA VAL A 12 11.15 7.95 -2.87
C VAL A 12 11.06 6.71 -3.77
N SER A 13 11.79 5.65 -3.42
CA SER A 13 11.74 4.37 -4.14
C SER A 13 10.45 3.61 -3.89
N LEU A 14 9.91 3.65 -2.66
CA LEU A 14 8.62 3.05 -2.31
C LEU A 14 7.49 3.69 -3.13
N VAL A 15 7.33 5.01 -3.00
CA VAL A 15 6.27 5.78 -3.67
C VAL A 15 6.41 5.67 -5.19
N GLY A 16 7.62 5.92 -5.73
CA GLY A 16 7.84 5.86 -7.17
C GLY A 16 7.68 4.46 -7.77
N THR A 17 7.85 3.39 -6.98
CA THR A 17 7.59 2.02 -7.43
C THR A 17 6.10 1.72 -7.45
N LEU A 18 5.38 2.04 -6.38
CA LEU A 18 3.94 1.84 -6.29
C LEU A 18 3.16 2.66 -7.33
N ASP A 19 3.50 3.94 -7.51
CA ASP A 19 2.89 4.81 -8.53
C ASP A 19 3.02 4.20 -9.94
N ARG A 20 4.21 3.68 -10.29
CA ARG A 20 4.46 3.05 -11.61
C ARG A 20 3.69 1.74 -11.80
N LEU A 21 3.42 1.03 -10.71
CA LEU A 21 2.65 -0.22 -10.70
C LEU A 21 1.13 0.02 -10.68
N GLY A 22 0.71 1.29 -10.73
CA GLY A 22 -0.70 1.68 -10.78
C GLY A 22 -1.39 1.73 -9.42
N TRP A 23 -0.62 1.75 -8.33
CA TRP A 23 -1.14 2.00 -6.99
C TRP A 23 -1.36 3.50 -6.80
N THR A 24 -2.38 3.86 -6.03
CA THR A 24 -2.73 5.25 -5.74
C THR A 24 -2.44 5.55 -4.28
N ARG A 25 -1.84 6.71 -4.00
CA ARG A 25 -1.56 7.16 -2.63
C ARG A 25 -2.85 7.31 -1.84
N GLY A 26 -2.84 6.85 -0.59
CA GLY A 26 -3.95 7.05 0.33
C GLY A 26 -4.20 8.54 0.61
N THR A 27 -5.35 8.83 1.20
CA THR A 27 -5.69 10.20 1.62
C THR A 27 -4.72 10.64 2.72
N PRO A 28 -4.04 11.80 2.58
CA PRO A 28 -3.25 12.36 3.64
C PRO A 28 -4.12 12.64 4.87
N LEU A 29 -3.65 12.22 6.04
CA LEU A 29 -4.32 12.48 7.31
C LEU A 29 -3.82 13.80 7.92
N ASP A 30 -4.00 13.96 9.23
CA ASP A 30 -3.46 15.10 9.97
C ASP A 30 -1.95 15.25 9.73
N ALA A 31 -1.48 16.50 9.64
CA ALA A 31 -0.12 16.87 9.22
C ALA A 31 0.24 16.57 7.75
N GLY A 32 -0.73 16.15 6.92
CA GLY A 32 -0.50 15.96 5.49
C GLY A 32 0.37 14.75 5.19
N VAL A 33 0.32 13.71 6.01
CA VAL A 33 1.08 12.47 5.81
C VAL A 33 0.14 11.38 5.32
N PHE A 34 0.53 10.66 4.27
CA PHE A 34 -0.18 9.47 3.82
C PHE A 34 0.59 8.21 4.22
N HIS A 35 -0.12 7.18 4.67
CA HIS A 35 0.46 5.96 5.27
C HIS A 35 0.22 4.69 4.45
N GLU A 36 -0.43 4.83 3.29
CA GLU A 36 -0.82 3.70 2.48
C GLU A 36 -0.85 4.02 0.97
N HIS A 37 -0.91 2.96 0.17
CA HIS A 37 -1.38 3.03 -1.21
C HIS A 37 -2.44 1.95 -1.46
N ASP A 38 -3.36 2.21 -2.37
CA ASP A 38 -4.46 1.35 -2.75
C ASP A 38 -4.41 1.00 -4.25
N LYS A 39 -4.77 -0.23 -4.63
CA LYS A 39 -4.88 -0.67 -6.03
C LYS A 39 -6.18 -1.45 -6.27
N PRO A 40 -7.14 -0.90 -7.03
CA PRO A 40 -8.42 -1.55 -7.28
C PRO A 40 -8.32 -2.65 -8.36
N PHE A 41 -9.00 -3.76 -8.12
CA PHE A 41 -9.17 -4.88 -9.04
C PHE A 41 -10.65 -5.00 -9.42
N TYR A 42 -11.08 -4.18 -10.39
CA TYR A 42 -12.49 -4.02 -10.76
C TYR A 42 -13.21 -5.33 -11.09
N GLY A 43 -12.54 -6.25 -11.81
CA GLY A 43 -13.13 -7.55 -12.18
C GLY A 43 -13.39 -8.47 -10.97
N ALA A 44 -12.65 -8.30 -9.88
CA ALA A 44 -12.80 -9.08 -8.65
C ALA A 44 -13.58 -8.33 -7.56
N ASN A 45 -13.96 -7.07 -7.80
CA ASN A 45 -14.63 -6.19 -6.83
C ASN A 45 -13.90 -6.12 -5.48
N VAL A 46 -12.57 -5.98 -5.54
CA VAL A 46 -11.69 -5.82 -4.38
C VAL A 46 -10.68 -4.71 -4.61
N THR A 47 -10.21 -4.10 -3.53
CA THR A 47 -9.03 -3.23 -3.54
C THR A 47 -7.97 -3.81 -2.62
N ALA A 48 -6.72 -3.84 -3.09
CA ALA A 48 -5.57 -4.14 -2.25
C ALA A 48 -5.06 -2.85 -1.61
N VAL A 49 -4.65 -2.93 -0.35
CA VAL A 49 -4.08 -1.81 0.42
C VAL A 49 -2.74 -2.23 0.97
N VAL A 50 -1.72 -1.40 0.78
CA VAL A 50 -0.38 -1.56 1.36
C VAL A 50 -0.13 -0.41 2.32
N SER A 51 0.16 -0.73 3.58
CA SER A 51 0.43 0.25 4.63
C SER A 51 1.91 0.24 5.04
N TYR A 52 2.41 1.38 5.50
CA TYR A 52 3.78 1.56 5.97
C TYR A 52 3.83 2.40 7.25
N GLU A 53 4.96 2.31 7.94
CA GLU A 53 5.14 2.73 9.35
C GLU A 53 4.99 4.24 9.56
N ASP A 54 5.99 5.03 9.19
CA ASP A 54 6.03 6.46 9.53
C ASP A 54 5.23 7.34 8.55
N GLY A 55 4.87 6.78 7.39
CA GLY A 55 4.17 7.49 6.35
C GLY A 55 5.07 8.42 5.53
N VAL A 56 4.48 9.07 4.55
CA VAL A 56 5.19 10.00 3.66
C VAL A 56 4.45 11.34 3.65
N PRO A 57 5.13 12.47 3.94
CA PRO A 57 4.50 13.78 3.91
C PRO A 57 4.19 14.21 2.46
N ILE A 58 3.06 14.89 2.27
CA ILE A 58 2.75 15.57 1.01
C ILE A 58 3.66 16.78 0.86
N GLY A 59 4.54 16.75 -0.14
CA GLY A 59 5.46 17.86 -0.38
C GLY A 59 6.78 17.43 -0.99
N TYR A 60 7.83 18.21 -0.70
CA TYR A 60 9.16 17.97 -1.21
C TYR A 60 9.71 16.63 -0.73
N MET A 61 10.33 15.89 -1.65
CA MET A 61 10.93 14.57 -1.38
C MET A 61 12.22 14.63 -0.55
N GLU A 62 12.78 15.82 -0.37
CA GLU A 62 14.00 16.03 0.39
C GLU A 62 13.74 15.73 1.88
N GLY A 63 14.55 14.83 2.45
CA GLY A 63 14.43 14.43 3.85
C GLY A 63 13.34 13.40 4.15
N TRP A 64 12.75 12.74 3.15
CA TRP A 64 11.85 11.61 3.42
C TRP A 64 12.61 10.42 4.01
N ASP A 65 12.15 9.96 5.17
CA ASP A 65 12.73 8.82 5.87
C ASP A 65 12.40 7.48 5.19
N ASP A 66 13.32 6.53 5.29
CA ASP A 66 13.09 5.15 4.84
C ASP A 66 11.85 4.54 5.50
N GLN A 67 11.04 3.87 4.70
CA GLN A 67 9.78 3.28 5.11
C GLN A 67 9.86 1.77 5.23
N ARG A 68 9.04 1.23 6.12
CA ARG A 68 8.82 -0.20 6.30
C ARG A 68 7.37 -0.53 5.96
N VAL A 69 7.15 -1.54 5.14
CA VAL A 69 5.80 -2.07 4.90
C VAL A 69 5.32 -2.78 6.16
N THR A 70 4.23 -2.28 6.75
CA THR A 70 3.63 -2.82 7.97
C THR A 70 2.52 -3.83 7.67
N GLY A 71 1.91 -3.74 6.48
CA GLY A 71 0.84 -4.64 6.10
C GLY A 71 0.46 -4.58 4.64
N CYS A 72 -0.17 -5.65 4.19
CA CYS A 72 -0.93 -5.68 2.95
C CYS A 72 -2.21 -6.47 3.21
N TYR A 73 -3.36 -5.88 2.86
CA TYR A 73 -4.67 -6.51 3.03
C TYR A 73 -5.58 -6.17 1.86
N PHE A 74 -6.73 -6.84 1.80
CA PHE A 74 -7.73 -6.65 0.76
C PHE A 74 -9.03 -6.19 1.39
N VAL A 75 -9.76 -5.33 0.69
CA VAL A 75 -11.08 -4.86 1.09
C VAL A 75 -12.05 -5.06 -0.07
N ARG A 76 -13.35 -5.14 0.24
CA ARG A 76 -14.40 -5.29 -0.78
C ARG A 76 -14.72 -3.93 -1.41
N GLY A 77 -14.96 -3.93 -2.72
CA GLY A 77 -15.31 -2.73 -3.45
C GLY A 77 -14.10 -1.87 -3.75
N LEU A 78 -14.36 -0.60 -4.07
CA LEU A 78 -13.35 0.42 -4.28
C LEU A 78 -13.05 1.10 -2.95
N SER A 79 -11.83 0.95 -2.40
CA SER A 79 -11.35 1.87 -1.36
C SER A 79 -10.80 3.15 -1.99
N GLY A 80 -10.82 4.24 -1.22
CA GLY A 80 -10.21 5.52 -1.60
C GLY A 80 -11.19 6.62 -2.04
N SER A 81 -12.50 6.45 -1.87
CA SER A 81 -13.48 7.54 -2.10
C SER A 81 -13.52 8.52 -0.93
N GLY A 82 -12.39 9.13 -0.59
CA GLY A 82 -12.25 10.37 0.21
C GLY A 82 -12.78 10.40 1.65
N TRP A 83 -13.55 9.41 2.09
CA TRP A 83 -14.24 9.38 3.39
C TRP A 83 -14.05 8.05 4.15
N ASP A 84 -13.41 7.07 3.52
CA ASP A 84 -13.07 5.80 4.18
C ASP A 84 -11.77 5.96 4.98
N TYR A 85 -11.94 6.30 6.26
CA TYR A 85 -10.85 6.24 7.23
C TYR A 85 -10.19 4.85 7.18
N PRO A 86 -8.85 4.74 7.15
CA PRO A 86 -8.15 3.46 7.10
C PRO A 86 -8.66 2.45 8.15
N ASP A 87 -8.96 2.93 9.36
CA ASP A 87 -9.44 2.14 10.49
C ASP A 87 -10.87 1.57 10.33
N SER A 88 -11.68 2.12 9.43
CA SER A 88 -13.05 1.62 9.19
C SER A 88 -13.08 0.43 8.22
N ARG A 89 -11.96 0.15 7.55
CA ARG A 89 -11.88 -0.89 6.51
C ARG A 89 -11.79 -2.28 7.11
N LYS A 90 -12.78 -3.11 6.80
CA LYS A 90 -12.77 -4.53 7.21
C LYS A 90 -12.01 -5.36 6.17
N GLY A 91 -10.82 -5.84 6.57
CA GLY A 91 -10.02 -6.76 5.75
C GLY A 91 -10.77 -8.05 5.39
N LEU A 92 -10.64 -8.48 4.14
CA LEU A 92 -11.18 -9.74 3.65
C LEU A 92 -10.29 -10.92 4.05
N PRO A 93 -10.87 -12.08 4.39
CA PRO A 93 -10.09 -13.31 4.51
C PRO A 93 -9.44 -13.65 3.17
N LEU A 94 -8.14 -13.99 3.17
CA LEU A 94 -7.39 -14.26 1.93
C LEU A 94 -8.03 -15.35 1.05
N GLY A 95 -8.61 -16.39 1.66
CA GLY A 95 -9.30 -17.46 0.92
C GLY A 95 -10.57 -17.02 0.17
N THR A 96 -11.00 -15.76 0.33
CA THR A 96 -12.14 -15.17 -0.39
C THR A 96 -11.72 -14.22 -1.52
N VAL A 97 -10.41 -13.96 -1.64
CA VAL A 97 -9.84 -13.11 -2.70
C VAL A 97 -9.41 -14.00 -3.85
N ASP A 98 -9.63 -13.55 -5.09
CA ASP A 98 -9.19 -14.26 -6.28
C ASP A 98 -7.67 -14.56 -6.20
N PRO A 99 -7.24 -15.83 -6.35
CA PRO A 99 -5.82 -16.19 -6.31
C PRO A 99 -4.94 -15.43 -7.32
N VAL A 100 -5.49 -15.03 -8.46
CA VAL A 100 -4.76 -14.24 -9.47
C VAL A 100 -4.47 -12.84 -8.91
N VAL A 101 -5.45 -12.22 -8.26
CA VAL A 101 -5.28 -10.91 -7.60
C VAL A 101 -4.23 -11.01 -6.49
N ILE A 102 -4.28 -12.07 -5.66
CA ILE A 102 -3.26 -12.30 -4.63
C ILE A 102 -1.87 -12.42 -5.26
N SER A 103 -1.73 -13.19 -6.34
CA SER A 103 -0.45 -13.40 -7.02
C SER A 103 0.11 -12.10 -7.62
N GLU A 104 -0.74 -11.26 -8.19
CA GLU A 104 -0.32 -9.96 -8.73
C GLU A 104 0.19 -9.05 -7.61
N VAL A 105 -0.56 -8.91 -6.52
CA VAL A 105 -0.16 -8.08 -5.38
C VAL A 105 1.13 -8.60 -4.74
N LEU A 106 1.29 -9.91 -4.59
CA LEU A 106 2.54 -10.48 -4.09
C LEU A 106 3.72 -10.15 -5.02
N SER A 107 3.52 -10.19 -6.33
CA SER A 107 4.56 -9.86 -7.31
C SER A 107 4.99 -8.39 -7.18
N ASP A 108 4.02 -7.49 -7.02
CA ASP A 108 4.27 -6.06 -6.76
C ASP A 108 5.06 -5.87 -5.45
N LEU A 109 4.67 -6.56 -4.37
CA LEU A 109 5.36 -6.49 -3.07
C LEU A 109 6.78 -7.05 -3.12
N TYR A 110 7.04 -8.11 -3.88
CA TYR A 110 8.39 -8.63 -4.07
C TYR A 110 9.28 -7.63 -4.81
N LEU A 111 8.75 -7.00 -5.86
CA LEU A 111 9.47 -5.94 -6.56
C LEU A 111 9.74 -4.75 -5.65
N LEU A 112 8.76 -4.36 -4.83
CA LEU A 112 8.91 -3.29 -3.84
C LEU A 112 10.02 -3.62 -2.82
N ALA A 113 9.98 -4.81 -2.24
CA ALA A 113 10.98 -5.27 -1.28
C ALA A 113 12.40 -5.34 -1.88
N SER A 114 12.53 -5.62 -3.18
CA SER A 114 13.83 -5.60 -3.88
C SER A 114 14.49 -4.21 -3.94
N LYS A 115 13.77 -3.15 -3.55
CA LYS A 115 14.27 -1.77 -3.49
C LYS A 115 14.84 -1.38 -2.14
N GLY A 116 14.67 -2.24 -1.13
CA GLY A 116 15.22 -2.00 0.20
C GLY A 116 16.42 -2.89 0.50
N SER A 117 17.09 -2.57 1.60
CA SER A 117 18.26 -3.30 2.14
C SER A 117 17.97 -3.85 3.52
#